data_AF-A0AAW2S308-F1
#
_entry.id   AF-A0AAW2S308-F1
#
_cell.length_a   1.000
_cell.length_b   1.000
_cell.length_c   1.000
_cell.angle_alpha   90.00
_cell.angle_beta   90.00
_cell.angle_gamma   90.00
#
_symmetry.space_group_name_H-M   'P 1'
#
loop_
_entity.id
_entity.type
_entity.pdbx_description
1 polymer ?
#
loop_
_entity_poly.entity_id
_entity_poly.type
_entity_poly.pdbx_seq_one_letter_code
_entity_poly.pdbx_strand_id
1 'polypeptide(L)'
;MSWTSHSPRPCLRSSPEERVTFDKWLEDNRKVLSIILASMTNEIQKQYDRLEDVPSIMLRMKDIYAVPDRHIRYAATKVIFGTKMAEGSSVQSHGVKMLSLVEKLEDLKAGLDNDTYIDVILQSLPPSYDPFIINYNMN
;
A
#
# COMPACT_ATOMS: atom_id res chain seq x y z
N MET A 1 -12.80 -5.94 -1.15
CA MET A 1 -13.80 -5.84 -2.24
C MET A 1 -13.07 -6.08 -3.56
N SER A 2 -13.43 -7.16 -4.27
CA SER A 2 -12.79 -7.57 -5.52
C SER A 2 -13.39 -6.77 -6.69
N TRP A 3 -12.65 -5.80 -7.22
CA TRP A 3 -13.03 -5.03 -8.42
C TRP A 3 -12.62 -5.78 -9.70
N THR A 4 -13.04 -7.03 -9.85
CA THR A 4 -12.77 -7.84 -11.06
C THR A 4 -14.03 -8.16 -11.85
N SER A 5 -15.03 -7.29 -11.82
CA SER A 5 -16.19 -7.44 -12.70
C SER A 5 -15.85 -6.83 -14.07
N HIS A 6 -15.50 -7.68 -15.03
CA HIS A 6 -15.47 -7.30 -16.45
C HIS A 6 -16.86 -6.80 -16.88
N SER A 7 -16.90 -5.87 -17.84
CA SER A 7 -18.15 -5.34 -18.41
C SER A 7 -19.10 -6.49 -18.81
N PRO A 8 -20.34 -6.55 -18.25
CA PRO A 8 -21.30 -7.58 -18.59
C PRO A 8 -21.91 -7.24 -19.95
N ARG A 9 -21.23 -7.60 -21.05
CA ARG A 9 -21.73 -7.33 -22.40
C ARG A 9 -22.96 -8.20 -22.69
N PRO A 10 -24.17 -7.65 -22.91
CA PRO A 10 -25.34 -8.43 -23.27
C PRO A 10 -25.14 -9.05 -24.66
N CYS A 11 -25.60 -10.29 -24.84
CA CYS A 11 -25.63 -10.94 -26.15
C CYS A 11 -27.02 -10.81 -26.78
N LEU A 12 -27.17 -11.16 -28.07
CA LEU A 12 -28.45 -11.09 -28.78
C LEU A 12 -29.60 -11.86 -28.09
N ARG A 13 -29.27 -12.86 -27.26
CA ARG A 13 -30.20 -13.70 -26.50
C ARG A 13 -30.47 -13.21 -25.06
N SER A 14 -29.97 -12.03 -24.68
CA SER A 14 -30.08 -11.56 -23.31
C SER A 14 -31.50 -11.25 -22.87
N SER A 15 -31.84 -11.65 -21.64
CA SER A 15 -33.16 -11.47 -21.04
C SER A 15 -33.47 -9.98 -20.80
N PRO A 16 -34.75 -9.59 -20.62
CA PRO A 16 -35.11 -8.23 -20.23
C PRO A 16 -34.41 -7.77 -18.93
N GLU A 17 -34.27 -8.67 -17.96
CA GLU A 17 -33.60 -8.39 -16.69
C GLU A 17 -32.09 -8.15 -16.86
N GLU A 18 -31.43 -8.92 -17.74
CA GLU A 18 -30.02 -8.72 -18.08
C GLU A 18 -29.79 -7.36 -18.76
N ARG A 19 -30.73 -6.91 -19.60
CA ARG A 19 -30.66 -5.59 -20.25
C ARG A 19 -30.81 -4.45 -19.24
N VAL A 20 -31.79 -4.54 -18.34
CA VAL A 20 -31.99 -3.55 -17.25
C VAL A 20 -30.75 -3.48 -16.34
N THR A 21 -30.14 -4.63 -16.04
CA THR A 21 -28.93 -4.71 -15.23
C THR A 21 -27.75 -4.04 -15.93
N PHE A 22 -27.62 -4.23 -17.25
CA PHE A 22 -26.59 -3.57 -18.05
C PHE A 22 -26.79 -2.05 -18.14
N ASP A 23 -28.01 -1.58 -18.35
CA ASP A 23 -28.32 -0.15 -18.41
C ASP A 23 -27.98 0.55 -17.09
N LYS A 24 -28.29 -0.10 -15.96
CA LYS A 24 -27.91 0.38 -14.63
C LYS A 24 -26.38 0.44 -14.47
N TRP A 25 -25.67 -0.60 -14.91
CA TRP A 25 -24.21 -0.62 -14.88
C TRP A 25 -23.61 0.52 -15.71
N LEU A 26 -24.16 0.81 -16.90
CA LEU A 26 -23.70 1.89 -17.77
C LEU A 26 -23.86 3.26 -17.08
N GLU A 27 -25.01 3.47 -16.43
CA GLU A 27 -25.28 4.71 -15.70
C GLU A 27 -24.31 4.91 -14.52
N ASP A 28 -24.10 3.85 -13.72
CA ASP A 28 -23.19 3.90 -12.58
C ASP A 28 -21.73 4.08 -13.04
N ASN A 29 -21.32 3.38 -14.11
CA ASN A 29 -19.99 3.54 -14.72
C ASN A 29 -19.78 4.98 -15.20
N ARG A 30 -20.77 5.59 -15.86
CA ARG A 30 -20.70 6.99 -16.31
C ARG A 30 -20.55 7.98 -15.16
N LYS A 31 -21.28 7.80 -14.06
CA LYS A 31 -21.16 8.65 -12.87
C LYS A 31 -19.77 8.56 -12.25
N VAL A 32 -19.26 7.34 -12.08
CA VAL A 32 -17.93 7.11 -11.50
C VAL A 32 -16.83 7.66 -12.41
N LEU A 33 -16.94 7.47 -13.73
CA LEU A 33 -16.03 8.08 -14.71
C LEU A 33 -16.01 9.61 -14.59
N SER A 34 -17.18 10.24 -14.48
CA SER A 34 -17.27 11.69 -14.33
C SER A 34 -16.55 12.19 -13.07
N ILE A 35 -16.68 11.48 -11.95
CA ILE A 35 -15.99 11.83 -10.69
C ILE A 35 -14.47 11.67 -10.84
N ILE A 36 -14.04 10.53 -11.38
CA ILE A 36 -12.62 10.23 -11.61
C ILE A 36 -11.99 11.30 -12.50
N LEU A 37 -12.57 11.61 -13.66
CA LEU A 37 -12.06 12.62 -14.59
C LEU A 37 -12.05 14.02 -13.99
N ALA A 38 -13.10 14.41 -13.25
CA ALA A 38 -13.17 15.72 -12.59
C ALA A 38 -12.12 15.88 -11.47
N SER A 39 -11.65 14.79 -10.86
CA SER A 39 -10.60 14.81 -9.84
C SER A 39 -9.17 14.88 -10.40
N MET A 40 -9.00 14.78 -11.73
CA MET A 40 -7.69 14.84 -12.38
C MET A 40 -7.33 16.26 -12.79
N THR A 41 -6.04 16.54 -12.95
CA THR A 41 -5.60 17.73 -13.67
C THR A 41 -5.83 17.56 -15.18
N ASN A 42 -5.92 18.67 -15.91
CA ASN A 42 -6.16 18.67 -17.35
C ASN A 42 -5.12 17.84 -18.14
N GLU A 43 -3.88 17.79 -17.67
CA GLU A 43 -2.79 17.04 -18.29
C GLU A 43 -2.96 15.54 -18.14
N ILE A 44 -3.40 15.09 -16.96
CA ILE A 44 -3.67 13.68 -16.68
C ILE A 44 -4.95 13.27 -17.41
N GLN A 45 -6.01 14.08 -17.31
CA GLN A 45 -7.30 13.83 -17.96
C GLN A 45 -7.12 13.50 -19.46
N LYS A 46 -6.38 14.33 -20.20
CA LYS A 46 -6.05 14.13 -21.63
C LYS A 46 -5.46 12.76 -21.98
N GLN A 47 -4.82 12.09 -21.02
CA GLN A 47 -4.26 10.75 -21.23
C GLN A 47 -5.31 9.63 -21.12
N TYR A 48 -6.44 9.88 -20.43
CA TYR A 48 -7.50 8.92 -20.15
C TYR A 48 -8.82 9.19 -20.89
N ASP A 49 -8.96 10.33 -21.59
CA ASP A 49 -10.18 10.74 -22.33
C ASP A 49 -10.73 9.71 -23.33
N ARG A 50 -9.91 8.75 -23.76
CA ARG A 50 -10.27 7.71 -24.74
C ARG A 50 -10.66 6.36 -24.11
N LEU A 51 -10.66 6.26 -22.78
CA LEU A 51 -11.04 5.05 -22.06
C LEU A 51 -12.51 5.14 -21.64
N GLU A 52 -13.30 4.14 -22.03
CA GLU A 52 -14.77 4.18 -21.92
C GLU A 52 -15.31 3.49 -20.65
N ASP A 53 -14.46 2.82 -19.88
CA ASP A 53 -14.86 2.09 -18.68
C ASP A 53 -13.90 2.31 -17.49
N VAL A 54 -14.48 2.34 -16.28
CA VAL A 54 -13.74 2.54 -15.03
C VAL A 54 -12.64 1.51 -14.81
N PRO A 55 -12.85 0.19 -15.04
CA PRO A 55 -11.79 -0.81 -14.91
C PRO A 55 -10.54 -0.49 -15.74
N SER A 56 -10.70 -0.08 -17.01
CA SER A 56 -9.58 0.29 -17.88
C SER A 56 -8.79 1.49 -17.35
N ILE A 57 -9.48 2.53 -16.85
CA ILE A 57 -8.82 3.70 -16.23
C ILE A 57 -8.05 3.28 -14.97
N MET A 58 -8.69 2.49 -14.10
CA MET A 58 -8.09 2.03 -12.85
C MET A 58 -6.85 1.16 -13.08
N LEU A 59 -6.89 0.25 -14.06
CA LEU A 59 -5.75 -0.59 -14.41
C LEU A 59 -4.57 0.26 -14.90
N ARG A 60 -4.83 1.21 -15.81
CA ARG A 60 -3.78 2.07 -16.35
C ARG A 60 -3.23 3.05 -15.31
N MET A 61 -4.07 3.54 -14.39
CA MET A 61 -3.60 4.29 -13.24
C MET A 61 -2.68 3.46 -12.35
N LYS A 62 -3.05 2.21 -12.08
CA LYS A 62 -2.20 1.28 -11.32
C LYS A 62 -0.87 1.08 -12.04
N ASP A 63 -0.85 0.86 -13.34
CA ASP A 63 0.40 0.64 -14.08
C ASP A 63 1.32 1.87 -14.08
N ILE A 64 0.77 3.08 -14.14
CA ILE A 64 1.55 4.32 -14.23
C ILE A 64 1.95 4.85 -12.85
N TYR A 65 1.06 4.76 -11.86
CA TYR A 65 1.21 5.43 -10.57
C TYR A 65 1.37 4.48 -9.39
N ALA A 66 1.21 3.15 -9.57
CA ALA A 66 1.53 2.25 -8.48
C ALA A 66 3.03 2.32 -8.19
N VAL A 67 3.36 2.67 -6.95
CA VAL A 67 4.72 2.49 -6.46
C VAL A 67 4.92 0.97 -6.31
N PRO A 68 5.94 0.39 -6.94
CA PRO A 68 6.22 -1.04 -6.80
C PRO A 68 6.39 -1.41 -5.32
N ASP A 69 5.79 -2.54 -4.89
CA ASP A 69 5.92 -3.05 -3.51
C ASP A 69 7.38 -3.16 -3.07
N ARG A 70 8.28 -3.45 -4.02
CA ARG A 70 9.74 -3.46 -3.79
C ARG A 70 10.27 -2.09 -3.32
N HIS A 71 9.82 -0.99 -3.91
CA HIS A 71 10.27 0.36 -3.53
C HIS A 71 9.73 0.76 -2.16
N ILE A 72 8.46 0.46 -1.89
CA ILE A 72 7.85 0.75 -0.58
C ILE A 72 8.56 -0.04 0.53
N ARG A 73 8.77 -1.33 0.30
CA ARG A 73 9.51 -2.20 1.22
C ARG A 73 10.95 -1.74 1.41
N TYR A 74 11.68 -1.43 0.33
CA TYR A 74 13.03 -0.88 0.44
C TYR A 74 13.07 0.40 1.29
N ALA A 75 12.13 1.32 1.09
CA ALA A 75 12.06 2.55 1.88
C ALA A 75 11.78 2.26 3.37
N ALA A 76 10.85 1.36 3.68
CA ALA A 76 10.55 0.96 5.05
C ALA A 76 11.75 0.28 5.72
N THR A 77 12.42 -0.64 5.02
CA THR A 77 13.64 -1.31 5.49
C THR A 77 14.74 -0.28 5.75
N LYS A 78 14.95 0.69 4.85
CA LYS A 78 15.93 1.76 5.08
C LYS A 78 15.64 2.56 6.35
N VAL A 79 14.37 2.84 6.65
CA VAL A 79 13.98 3.58 7.85
C VAL A 79 14.22 2.76 9.12
N ILE A 80 13.83 1.49 9.17
CA ILE A 80 14.02 0.69 10.39
C ILE A 80 15.51 0.48 10.71
N PHE A 81 16.33 0.10 9.73
CA PHE A 81 17.75 -0.14 9.92
C PHE A 81 18.55 1.15 10.20
N GLY A 82 18.05 2.30 9.73
CA GLY A 82 18.64 3.61 9.99
C GLY A 82 18.13 4.30 11.26
N THR A 83 17.08 3.79 11.90
CA THR A 83 16.52 4.42 13.10
C THR A 83 17.42 4.11 14.29
N LYS A 84 17.93 5.17 14.94
CA LYS A 84 18.74 5.10 16.17
C LYS A 84 18.09 5.94 17.26
N MET A 85 18.16 5.45 18.49
CA MET A 85 17.75 6.18 19.68
C MET A 85 18.87 7.14 20.08
N ALA A 86 18.51 8.37 20.48
CA ALA A 86 19.48 9.32 20.98
C ALA A 86 19.85 9.01 22.45
N GLU A 87 21.09 9.29 22.84
CA GLU A 87 21.52 9.17 24.24
C GLU A 87 20.64 10.02 25.18
N GLY A 88 20.24 9.44 26.31
CA GLY A 88 19.38 10.09 27.30
C GLY A 88 17.91 10.27 26.88
N SER A 89 17.49 9.81 25.71
CA SER A 89 16.09 9.88 25.26
C SER A 89 15.22 8.72 25.82
N SER A 90 13.90 8.84 25.70
CA SER A 90 12.97 7.84 26.24
C SER A 90 12.99 6.55 25.42
N VAL A 91 13.42 5.46 26.06
CA VAL A 91 13.34 4.08 25.51
C VAL A 91 11.92 3.71 25.16
N GLN A 92 10.94 4.11 25.98
CA GLN A 92 9.54 3.76 25.73
C GLN A 92 9.02 4.43 24.45
N SER A 93 9.35 5.70 24.23
CA SER A 93 9.00 6.41 22.99
C SER A 93 9.69 5.78 21.78
N HIS A 94 10.98 5.44 21.92
CA HIS A 94 11.73 4.77 20.87
C HIS A 94 11.17 3.37 20.55
N GLY A 95 10.81 2.58 21.56
CA GLY A 95 10.21 1.26 21.42
C GLY A 95 8.89 1.29 20.65
N VAL A 96 7.99 2.24 20.96
CA VAL A 96 6.74 2.44 20.20
C VAL A 96 7.03 2.78 18.74
N LYS A 97 8.03 3.63 18.48
CA LYS A 97 8.45 3.97 17.12
C LYS A 97 8.96 2.72 16.38
N MET A 98 9.83 1.92 16.99
CA MET A 98 10.35 0.71 16.39
C MET A 98 9.24 -0.32 16.12
N LEU A 99 8.31 -0.51 17.06
CA LEU A 99 7.14 -1.39 16.87
C LEU A 99 6.32 -0.99 15.64
N SER A 100 6.01 0.30 15.48
CA SER A 100 5.27 0.78 14.31
C SER A 100 5.99 0.54 12.98
N LEU A 101 7.33 0.49 12.99
CA LEU A 101 8.14 0.17 11.81
C LEU A 101 8.16 -1.33 11.51
N VAL A 102 8.12 -2.17 12.54
CA VAL A 102 7.99 -3.64 12.41
C VAL A 102 6.63 -3.99 11.82
N GLU A 103 5.53 -3.48 12.39
CA GLU A 103 4.17 -3.72 11.88
C GLU A 103 4.05 -3.31 10.40
N LYS A 104 4.63 -2.15 10.04
CA LYS A 104 4.67 -1.70 8.65
C LYS A 104 5.42 -2.67 7.72
N LEU A 105 6.50 -3.30 8.19
CA LEU A 105 7.25 -4.27 7.39
C LEU A 105 6.53 -5.62 7.28
N GLU A 106 5.79 -6.02 8.30
CA GLU A 106 4.90 -7.19 8.25
C GLU A 106 3.78 -7.00 7.23
N ASP A 107 3.12 -5.82 7.22
CA ASP A 107 2.10 -5.46 6.23
C ASP A 107 2.64 -5.52 4.79
N LEU A 108 3.90 -5.11 4.62
CA LEU A 108 4.61 -5.16 3.34
C LEU A 108 5.16 -6.56 3.00
N LYS A 109 4.91 -7.55 3.85
CA LYS A 109 5.42 -8.93 3.73
C LYS A 109 6.92 -8.92 3.47
N ALA A 110 7.65 -8.19 4.31
CA ALA A 110 9.10 -8.03 4.19
C ALA A 110 9.85 -9.37 4.28
N GLY A 111 9.27 -10.36 4.97
CA GLY A 111 9.85 -11.69 5.10
C GLY A 111 11.05 -11.74 6.04
N LEU A 112 11.18 -10.76 6.95
CA LEU A 112 12.13 -10.81 8.05
C LEU A 112 11.54 -11.66 9.16
N ASP A 113 12.38 -12.47 9.78
CA ASP A 113 12.03 -13.25 10.96
C ASP A 113 12.07 -12.38 12.23
N ASN A 114 11.51 -12.93 13.32
CA ASN A 114 11.42 -12.23 14.59
C ASN A 114 12.79 -11.91 15.20
N ASP A 115 13.78 -12.79 15.03
CA ASP A 115 15.12 -12.60 15.59
C ASP A 115 15.80 -11.43 14.88
N THR A 116 15.64 -11.31 13.55
CA THR A 116 16.10 -10.15 12.80
C THR A 116 15.47 -8.85 13.30
N TYR A 117 14.17 -8.83 13.62
CA TYR A 117 13.54 -7.64 14.19
C TYR A 117 14.09 -7.28 15.57
N ILE A 118 14.28 -8.28 16.43
CA ILE A 118 14.90 -8.10 17.75
C ILE A 118 16.30 -7.51 17.59
N ASP A 119 17.13 -8.08 16.73
CA ASP A 119 18.50 -7.61 16.48
C ASP A 119 18.53 -6.15 16.02
N VAL A 120 17.63 -5.75 15.11
CA VAL A 120 17.54 -4.37 14.64
C VAL A 120 17.09 -3.43 15.76
N ILE A 121 16.17 -3.85 16.63
CA ILE A 121 15.75 -3.08 17.80
C ILE A 121 16.91 -2.91 18.77
N LEU A 122 17.64 -3.97 19.10
CA LEU A 122 18.80 -3.90 20.00
C LEU A 122 19.89 -2.99 19.42
N GLN A 123 20.22 -3.15 18.13
CA GLN A 123 21.20 -2.31 17.43
C GLN A 123 20.77 -0.84 17.32
N SER A 124 19.50 -0.52 17.51
CA SER A 124 18.99 0.85 17.47
C SER A 124 19.22 1.61 18.77
N LEU A 125 19.49 0.92 19.88
CA LEU A 125 19.79 1.51 21.17
C LEU A 125 21.17 2.18 21.16
N PRO A 126 21.40 3.19 22.01
CA PRO A 126 22.68 3.87 22.06
C PRO A 126 23.68 3.10 22.96
N PRO A 127 24.99 3.42 22.88
CA PRO A 127 26.04 2.67 23.59
C PRO A 127 25.86 2.55 25.11
N SER A 128 25.15 3.48 25.76
CA SER A 128 24.81 3.35 27.18
C SER A 128 24.01 2.08 27.53
N TYR A 129 23.41 1.41 26.54
CA TYR A 129 22.67 0.16 26.68
C TYR A 129 23.50 -1.09 26.34
N ASP A 130 24.78 -0.97 26.00
CA ASP A 130 25.66 -2.11 25.71
C ASP A 130 25.63 -3.20 26.80
N PRO A 131 25.67 -2.87 28.11
CA PRO A 131 25.57 -3.89 29.16
C PRO A 131 24.27 -4.70 29.11
N PHE A 132 23.15 -4.06 28.76
CA PHE A 132 21.86 -4.73 28.59
C PHE A 132 21.86 -5.65 27.38
N ILE A 133 22.39 -5.19 26.25
CA ILE A 133 22.46 -5.97 25.01
C ILE A 133 23.34 -7.21 25.20
N ILE A 134 24.51 -7.06 25.83
CA ILE A 134 25.40 -8.19 26.16
C ILE A 134 24.67 -9.21 27.04
N ASN A 135 23.97 -8.76 28.07
CA ASN A 135 23.21 -9.64 28.96
C ASN A 135 22.05 -10.34 28.24
N TYR A 136 21.37 -9.65 27.31
CA TYR A 136 20.31 -10.25 26.49
C TYR A 136 20.86 -11.37 25.61
N ASN A 137 21.99 -11.14 24.93
CA ASN A 137 22.58 -12.11 24.00
C ASN A 137 23.23 -13.34 24.68
N MET A 138 23.47 -13.28 25.99
CA MET A 138 24.06 -14.40 26.75
C MET A 138 23.03 -15.38 27.32
N ASN A 139 21.73 -15.03 27.28
CA ASN A 139 20.62 -15.84 27.80
C ASN A 139 19.70 -16.31 26.68
#